data_AF-A0A6B9FY95-F1
#
_entry.id   AF-A0A6B9FY95-F1
#
_cell.length_a   1.000
_cell.length_b   1.000
_cell.length_c   1.000
_cell.angle_alpha   90.00
_cell.angle_beta   90.00
_cell.angle_gamma   90.00
#
_symmetry.space_group_name_H-M   'P 1'
#
loop_
_entity.id
_entity.type
_entity.pdbx_description
1 polymer ?
#
loop_
_entity_poly.entity_id
_entity_poly.type
_entity_poly.pdbx_seq_one_letter_code
_entity_poly.pdbx_strand_id
1 'polypeptide(L)'
;MLLWMKRSMHTDPRVRGPAEIRPVMWPNDYLDILDPLWARKRDILLAWARCRAAKESFQEFIRGRGWGSAATIYRLRDEAAEQIADGINAAIVRSLTEKN
;
A
#
# COMPACT_ATOMS: atom_id res chain seq x y z
N MET A 1 -10.68 39.12 -11.95
CA MET A 1 -10.51 39.13 -10.49
C MET A 1 -10.77 37.70 -9.98
N LEU A 2 -9.68 37.03 -9.57
CA LEU A 2 -9.58 35.84 -8.70
C LEU A 2 -10.21 34.50 -9.14
N LEU A 3 -9.50 33.80 -10.04
CA LEU A 3 -9.38 32.34 -10.02
C LEU A 3 -8.57 31.91 -8.79
N TRP A 4 -9.17 31.70 -7.62
CA TRP A 4 -8.39 31.17 -6.49
C TRP A 4 -9.21 30.52 -5.37
N MET A 5 -10.05 29.52 -5.67
CA MET A 5 -10.72 28.78 -4.57
C MET A 5 -11.27 27.39 -4.94
N LYS A 6 -10.62 26.65 -5.85
CA LYS A 6 -10.97 25.25 -6.16
C LYS A 6 -9.96 24.20 -5.68
N ARG A 7 -8.94 24.57 -4.88
CA ARG A 7 -7.82 23.67 -4.57
C ARG A 7 -7.69 23.21 -3.11
N SER A 8 -8.59 23.59 -2.21
CA SER A 8 -8.39 23.37 -0.76
C SER A 8 -9.49 22.60 -0.02
N MET A 9 -10.55 22.11 -0.68
CA MET A 9 -11.65 21.43 0.04
C MET A 9 -11.53 19.91 0.21
N HIS A 10 -10.42 19.26 -0.16
CA HIS A 10 -10.28 17.78 -0.08
C HIS A 10 -9.06 17.30 0.73
N THR A 11 -8.55 18.12 1.64
CA THR A 11 -7.37 17.79 2.47
C THR A 11 -7.69 17.47 3.92
N ASP A 12 -8.95 17.53 4.36
CA ASP A 12 -9.33 17.12 5.72
C ASP A 12 -9.76 15.62 5.74
N PRO A 13 -8.96 14.72 6.34
CA PRO A 13 -9.28 13.30 6.40
C PRO A 13 -10.50 12.98 7.28
N ARG A 14 -11.02 13.93 8.08
CA ARG A 14 -12.20 13.73 8.95
C ARG A 14 -13.53 13.95 8.24
N VAL A 15 -13.53 14.55 7.05
CA VAL A 15 -14.74 14.94 6.30
C VAL A 15 -14.94 14.06 5.06
N ARG A 16 -14.05 13.11 4.79
CA ARG A 16 -14.24 12.14 3.70
C ARG A 16 -15.36 11.17 4.06
N GLY A 17 -16.44 11.21 3.29
CA GLY A 17 -17.46 10.18 3.36
C GLY A 17 -16.86 8.80 3.04
N PRO A 18 -17.42 7.69 3.57
CA PRO A 18 -16.91 6.34 3.35
C PRO A 18 -16.80 5.94 1.86
N ALA A 19 -17.52 6.61 0.97
CA ALA A 19 -17.45 6.41 -0.48
C ALA A 19 -16.20 7.02 -1.16
N GLU A 20 -15.47 7.90 -0.49
CA GLU A 20 -14.29 8.59 -1.04
C GLU A 20 -12.96 8.15 -0.40
N ILE A 21 -13.03 7.20 0.54
CA ILE A 21 -11.92 6.30 0.79
C ILE A 21 -11.98 5.28 -0.34
N ARG A 22 -11.47 5.64 -1.52
CA ARG A 22 -11.19 4.62 -2.55
C ARG A 22 -10.44 3.49 -1.84
N PRO A 23 -10.80 2.21 -2.04
CA PRO A 23 -9.97 1.13 -1.55
C PRO A 23 -8.57 1.43 -2.03
N VAL A 24 -7.72 1.69 -1.05
CA VAL A 24 -6.40 2.23 -1.26
C VAL A 24 -5.60 1.08 -1.85
N MET A 25 -5.64 0.94 -3.19
CA MET A 25 -5.01 -0.17 -3.93
C MET A 25 -3.50 0.06 -4.06
N TRP A 26 -2.87 0.55 -3.01
CA TRP A 26 -1.43 0.83 -2.93
C TRP A 26 -0.54 -0.33 -3.37
N PRO A 27 -0.90 -1.61 -3.15
CA PRO A 27 -0.14 -2.70 -3.72
C PRO A 27 -0.11 -2.69 -5.26
N ASN A 28 -1.19 -2.29 -5.93
CA ASN A 28 -1.20 -2.20 -7.39
C ASN A 28 -0.59 -0.90 -7.91
N ASP A 29 -0.60 0.16 -7.09
CA ASP A 29 -0.10 1.48 -7.49
C ASP A 29 1.43 1.61 -7.34
N TYR A 30 2.02 0.87 -6.39
CA TYR A 30 3.43 1.05 -6.02
C TYR A 30 4.29 -0.21 -6.02
N LEU A 31 3.71 -1.41 -6.14
CA LEU A 31 4.53 -2.61 -6.41
C LEU A 31 4.91 -2.63 -7.88
N ASP A 32 6.14 -3.07 -8.15
CA ASP A 32 6.61 -3.25 -9.52
C ASP A 32 5.85 -4.40 -10.20
N ILE A 33 4.97 -4.06 -11.16
CA ILE A 33 4.17 -5.03 -11.92
C ILE A 33 5.04 -5.89 -12.83
N LEU A 34 6.26 -5.42 -13.18
CA LEU A 34 7.21 -6.18 -13.98
C LEU A 34 7.98 -7.23 -13.16
N ASP A 35 7.92 -7.17 -11.82
CA ASP A 35 8.49 -8.20 -10.95
C ASP A 35 7.72 -9.53 -11.17
N PRO A 36 8.39 -10.63 -11.55
CA PRO A 36 7.73 -11.94 -11.71
C PRO A 36 7.07 -12.44 -10.41
N LEU A 37 7.48 -11.91 -9.25
CA LEU A 37 6.89 -12.20 -7.95
C LEU A 37 5.85 -11.18 -7.50
N TRP A 38 5.48 -10.20 -8.34
CA TRP A 38 4.52 -9.14 -8.03
C TRP A 38 3.23 -9.67 -7.39
N ALA A 39 2.56 -10.61 -8.06
CA ALA A 39 1.28 -11.16 -7.58
C ALA A 39 1.44 -11.82 -6.20
N ARG A 40 2.57 -12.51 -6.00
CA ARG A 40 2.89 -13.19 -4.74
C ARG A 40 3.18 -12.18 -3.63
N LYS A 41 3.96 -11.14 -3.90
CA LYS A 41 4.24 -10.02 -2.98
C LYS A 41 2.96 -9.33 -2.56
N ARG A 42 2.08 -9.00 -3.52
CA ARG A 42 0.76 -8.41 -3.28
C ARG A 42 -0.08 -9.29 -2.36
N ASP A 43 -0.24 -10.57 -2.69
CA ASP A 43 -1.13 -11.48 -1.95
C ASP A 43 -0.61 -11.75 -0.53
N ILE A 44 0.72 -11.84 -0.36
CA ILE A 44 1.38 -11.95 0.95
C ILE A 44 1.12 -10.69 1.79
N LEU A 45 1.27 -9.51 1.21
CA LEU A 45 1.07 -8.25 1.92
C LEU A 45 -0.39 -8.06 2.34
N LEU A 46 -1.34 -8.39 1.45
CA LEU A 46 -2.78 -8.35 1.75
C LEU A 46 -3.16 -9.34 2.85
N ALA A 47 -2.62 -10.56 2.81
CA ALA A 47 -2.81 -11.55 3.87
C ALA A 47 -2.27 -11.06 5.21
N TRP A 48 -1.09 -10.45 5.23
CA TRP A 48 -0.51 -9.87 6.44
C TRP A 48 -1.38 -8.74 7.00
N ALA A 49 -1.82 -7.80 6.16
CA ALA A 49 -2.69 -6.71 6.56
C ALA A 49 -4.03 -7.22 7.13
N ARG A 50 -4.62 -8.25 6.51
CA ARG A 50 -5.82 -8.93 7.02
C ARG A 50 -5.57 -9.52 8.42
N CYS A 51 -4.49 -10.27 8.61
CA CYS A 51 -4.17 -10.88 9.90
C CYS A 51 -3.99 -9.80 10.98
N ARG A 52 -3.34 -8.66 10.64
CA ARG A 52 -3.19 -7.52 11.55
C ARG A 52 -4.54 -6.90 11.93
N ALA A 53 -5.43 -6.70 10.95
CA ALA A 53 -6.78 -6.17 11.20
C ALA A 53 -7.63 -7.13 12.06
N ALA A 54 -7.50 -8.43 11.83
CA ALA A 54 -8.23 -9.48 12.56
C ALA A 54 -7.58 -9.89 13.89
N LYS A 55 -6.39 -9.36 14.24
CA LYS A 55 -5.58 -9.77 15.39
C LYS A 55 -5.21 -11.27 15.38
N GLU A 56 -5.01 -11.83 14.19
CA GLU A 56 -4.61 -13.23 13.96
C GLU A 56 -3.09 -13.37 13.82
N SER A 57 -2.57 -14.56 14.10
CA SER A 57 -1.16 -14.89 13.84
C SER A 57 -0.90 -15.08 12.35
N PHE A 58 -0.12 -14.16 11.76
CA PHE A 58 0.29 -14.28 10.37
C PHE A 58 1.15 -15.53 10.12
N GLN A 59 1.99 -15.92 11.08
CA GLN A 59 2.83 -17.11 10.97
C GLN A 59 2.00 -18.40 10.89
N GLU A 60 0.94 -18.50 11.71
CA GLU A 60 0.03 -19.65 11.65
C GLU A 60 -0.78 -19.64 10.35
N PHE A 61 -1.23 -18.46 9.92
CA PHE A 61 -1.99 -18.26 8.69
C PHE A 61 -1.23 -18.78 7.45
N ILE A 62 0.07 -18.56 7.37
CA ILE A 62 0.88 -18.97 6.21
C ILE A 62 1.35 -20.43 6.28
N ARG A 63 1.37 -21.06 7.48
CA ARG A 63 1.88 -22.43 7.70
C ARG A 63 1.10 -23.50 6.90
N GLY A 64 -0.14 -23.23 6.53
CA GLY A 64 -1.01 -24.15 5.76
C GLY A 64 -1.23 -23.80 4.30
N ARG A 65 -0.62 -22.71 3.77
CA ARG A 65 -0.96 -22.18 2.44
C ARG A 65 -0.07 -22.65 1.30
N GLY A 66 0.99 -23.42 1.58
CA GLY A 66 1.93 -23.87 0.55
C GLY A 66 2.74 -22.74 -0.10
N TRP A 67 2.81 -21.56 0.54
CA TRP A 67 3.50 -20.39 0.03
C TRP A 67 5.03 -20.43 0.22
N GLY A 68 5.59 -21.58 0.58
CA GLY A 68 7.02 -21.77 0.83
C GLY A 68 7.39 -21.59 2.30
N SER A 69 8.69 -21.41 2.55
CA SER A 69 9.20 -21.24 3.91
C SER A 69 8.72 -19.92 4.53
N ALA A 70 8.55 -19.90 5.85
CA ALA A 70 8.20 -18.66 6.56
C ALA A 70 9.22 -17.55 6.28
N ALA A 71 10.52 -17.85 6.31
CA ALA A 71 11.58 -16.87 6.02
C ALA A 71 11.40 -16.21 4.64
N THR A 72 11.09 -17.00 3.61
CA THR A 72 10.84 -16.47 2.26
C THR A 72 9.63 -15.55 2.24
N ILE A 73 8.55 -15.91 2.94
CA ILE A 73 7.31 -15.12 2.97
C ILE A 73 7.52 -13.79 3.69
N TYR A 74 8.24 -13.79 4.83
CA TYR A 74 8.57 -12.57 5.54
C TYR A 74 9.46 -11.65 4.69
N ARG A 75 10.47 -12.19 3.99
CA ARG A 75 11.29 -11.42 3.04
C ARG A 75 10.42 -10.76 1.95
N LEU A 76 9.54 -11.53 1.31
CA LEU A 76 8.68 -11.00 0.23
C LEU A 76 7.70 -9.94 0.73
N ARG A 77 7.18 -10.10 1.96
CA ARG A 77 6.35 -9.08 2.62
C ARG A 77 7.14 -7.78 2.82
N ASP A 78 8.37 -7.90 3.32
CA ASP A 78 9.21 -6.73 3.65
C ASP A 78 9.64 -5.99 2.38
N GLU A 79 10.04 -6.71 1.34
CA GLU A 79 10.30 -6.13 0.01
C GLU A 79 9.07 -5.41 -0.56
N ALA A 80 7.88 -6.01 -0.43
CA ALA A 80 6.65 -5.39 -0.89
C ALA A 80 6.35 -4.09 -0.12
N ALA A 81 6.56 -4.10 1.20
CA ALA A 81 6.36 -2.91 2.04
C ALA A 81 7.37 -1.80 1.72
N GLU A 82 8.64 -2.15 1.48
CA GLU A 82 9.69 -1.22 1.09
C GLU A 82 9.39 -0.54 -0.25
N GLN A 83 9.03 -1.32 -1.29
CA GLN A 83 8.64 -0.77 -2.60
C GLN A 83 7.48 0.21 -2.48
N ILE A 84 6.46 -0.12 -1.68
CA ILE A 84 5.32 0.77 -1.45
C ILE A 84 5.76 2.05 -0.75
N ALA A 85 6.60 1.95 0.29
CA ALA A 85 7.12 3.12 1.00
C ALA A 85 7.92 4.04 0.07
N ASP A 86 8.78 3.47 -0.77
CA ASP A 86 9.57 4.21 -1.76
C ASP A 86 8.69 4.90 -2.80
N GLY A 87 7.66 4.20 -3.31
CA GLY A 87 6.70 4.76 -4.25
C GLY A 87 5.93 5.96 -3.67
N ILE A 88 5.53 5.87 -2.41
CA ILE A 88 4.87 6.96 -1.67
C ILE A 88 5.84 8.13 -1.47
N ASN A 89 7.07 7.86 -1.01
CA ASN A 89 8.08 8.90 -0.80
C ASN A 89 8.39 9.65 -2.10
N ALA A 90 8.57 8.93 -3.21
CA ALA A 90 8.79 9.52 -4.52
C ALA A 90 7.60 10.38 -4.97
N ALA A 91 6.36 9.93 -4.71
CA ALA A 91 5.16 10.72 -5.02
C ALA A 91 5.08 12.01 -4.19
N ILE A 92 5.44 11.95 -2.90
CA ILE A 92 5.51 13.12 -2.02
C ILE A 92 6.55 14.11 -2.55
N VAL A 93 7.77 13.66 -2.87
CA VAL A 93 8.84 14.51 -3.40
C VAL A 93 8.41 15.19 -4.69
N ARG A 94 7.85 14.46 -5.67
CA ARG A 94 7.32 15.05 -6.91
C ARG A 94 6.28 16.14 -6.64
N SER A 95 5.36 15.89 -5.71
CA SER A 95 4.31 16.85 -5.36
C SER A 95 4.84 18.14 -4.70
N LEU A 96 6.02 18.07 -4.08
CA LEU A 96 6.70 19.23 -3.49
C LEU A 96 7.47 20.01 -4.57
N THR A 97 8.10 19.31 -5.52
CA THR A 97 8.85 19.93 -6.62
C THR A 97 7.93 20.63 -7.62
N GLU A 98 6.78 20.05 -7.98
CA GLU A 98 5.82 20.65 -8.93
C GLU A 98 5.07 21.88 -8.40
N LYS A 99 5.19 22.17 -7.10
CA LYS A 99 4.58 23.34 -6.45
C LYS A 99 5.49 24.57 -6.40
N ASN A 100 6.78 24.41 -6.71
CA ASN A 100 7.77 25.49 -6.81
C ASN A 100 7.98 25.88 -8.28
#